data_AF-A0A9Y2NPF6-F1
#
_entry.id   AF-A0A9Y2NPF6-F1
#
_cell.length_a   1.000
_cell.length_b   1.000
_cell.length_c   1.000
_cell.angle_alpha   90.00
_cell.angle_beta   90.00
_cell.angle_gamma   90.00
#
_symmetry.space_group_name_H-M   'P 1'
#
loop_
_entity.id
_entity.type
_entity.pdbx_description
1 polymer ?
#
loop_
_entity_poly.entity_id
_entity_poly.type
_entity_poly.pdbx_seq_one_letter_code
_entity_poly.pdbx_strand_id
1 'polypeptide(L)' 'MNDPATELVHYDHLGPEGAADVAKALSSLYRDVYAEPPYNWGDEHVEFFAKRFEQQRQAPGFDLVVAHAASGLVGLPSG' A
#
# COMPACT_ATOMS: atom_id res chain seq x y z
N MET A 1 -29.28 -11.61 3.25
CA MET A 1 -28.02 -11.96 3.92
C MET A 1 -26.98 -11.96 2.81
N ASN A 2 -26.27 -10.85 2.63
CA ASN A 2 -25.21 -10.77 1.61
C ASN A 2 -24.04 -11.60 2.11
N ASP A 3 -23.52 -12.46 1.25
CA ASP A 3 -22.34 -13.27 1.51
C ASP A 3 -21.13 -12.34 1.73
N PRO A 4 -20.45 -12.34 2.89
CA PRO A 4 -19.32 -11.45 3.15
C PRO A 4 -18.05 -11.84 2.37
N ALA A 5 -18.08 -12.92 1.58
CA ALA A 5 -16.88 -13.58 1.06
C ALA A 5 -16.50 -13.21 -0.40
N THR A 6 -17.08 -12.18 -1.01
CA THR A 6 -16.60 -11.72 -2.33
C THR A 6 -16.70 -10.21 -2.43
N GLU A 7 -15.92 -9.52 -1.60
CA GLU A 7 -15.56 -8.15 -1.91
C GLU A 7 -14.74 -8.20 -3.21
N LEU A 8 -15.26 -7.62 -4.29
CA LEU A 8 -14.58 -7.62 -5.58
C LEU A 8 -13.29 -6.82 -5.44
N VAL A 9 -12.15 -7.49 -5.59
CA VAL A 9 -10.84 -6.83 -5.56
C VAL A 9 -10.49 -6.41 -6.98
N HIS A 10 -10.26 -5.13 -7.16
CA HIS A 10 -9.77 -4.55 -8.41
C HIS A 10 -8.28 -4.26 -8.29
N TYR A 11 -7.53 -4.53 -9.36
CA TYR A 11 -6.11 -4.27 -9.41
C TYR A 11 -5.83 -3.13 -10.39
N ASP A 12 -5.16 -2.09 -9.91
CA ASP A 12 -4.73 -0.98 -10.74
C ASP A 12 -3.21 -0.95 -10.83
N HIS A 13 -2.71 -0.67 -12.04
CA HIS A 13 -1.30 -0.37 -12.30
C HIS A 13 -1.12 1.14 -12.24
N LEU A 14 -0.28 1.58 -11.33
CA LEU A 14 0.02 2.98 -11.08
C LEU A 14 1.47 3.27 -11.48
N GLY A 15 1.61 4.13 -12.48
CA GLY A 15 2.88 4.80 -12.75
C GLY A 15 3.25 5.78 -11.63
N PRO A 16 4.41 6.44 -11.74
CA PRO A 16 4.97 7.28 -10.68
C PRO A 16 4.01 8.35 -10.13
N GLU A 17 3.22 9.01 -10.96
CA GLU A 17 2.29 10.06 -10.50
C GLU A 17 1.11 9.47 -9.71
N GLY A 18 0.43 8.45 -10.24
CA GLY A 18 -0.66 7.78 -9.52
C GLY A 18 -0.20 7.11 -8.22
N ALA A 19 1.05 6.64 -8.18
CA ALA A 19 1.66 6.11 -6.96
C ALA A 19 1.87 7.19 -5.87
N ALA A 20 2.05 8.46 -6.24
CA ALA A 20 2.15 9.57 -5.29
C ALA A 20 0.80 9.84 -4.62
N ASP A 21 -0.30 9.73 -5.38
CA ASP A 21 -1.66 9.97 -4.89
C ASP A 21 -2.09 8.94 -3.82
N VAL A 22 -1.57 7.70 -3.91
CA VAL A 22 -1.86 6.63 -2.95
C VAL A 22 -0.82 6.49 -1.83
N ALA A 23 0.27 7.27 -1.85
CA ALA A 23 1.39 7.13 -0.92
C ALA A 23 0.95 7.21 0.55
N LYS A 24 0.05 8.15 0.89
CA LYS A 24 -0.47 8.30 2.24
C LYS A 24 -1.29 7.07 2.68
N ALA A 25 -2.13 6.54 1.80
CA ALA A 25 -2.94 5.37 2.07
C ALA A 25 -2.06 4.12 2.26
N LEU A 26 -0.99 3.99 1.47
CA LEU A 26 0.02 2.94 1.61
C LEU A 26 0.75 3.01 2.95
N SER A 27 1.16 4.19 3.40
CA SER A 27 1.81 4.36 4.71
C SER A 27 0.89 3.98 5.87
N SER A 28 -0.41 4.30 5.77
CA SER A 28 -1.40 3.88 6.76
C SER A 28 -1.60 2.37 6.76
N LEU A 29 -1.74 1.75 5.58
CA LEU A 29 -1.86 0.29 5.47
C LEU A 29 -0.61 -0.43 6.01
N TYR A 30 0.58 0.09 5.69
CA TYR A 30 1.85 -0.45 6.19
C TYR A 30 1.93 -0.41 7.71
N ARG A 31 1.51 0.71 8.33
CA ARG A 31 1.38 0.79 9.78
C ARG A 31 0.46 -0.29 10.31
N ASP A 32 -0.74 -0.42 9.77
CA ASP A 32 -1.74 -1.34 10.30
C ASP A 32 -1.27 -2.81 10.19
N VAL A 33 -0.63 -3.17 9.08
CA VAL A 33 -0.10 -4.52 8.85
C VAL A 33 1.10 -4.86 9.75
N TYR A 34 1.97 -3.89 10.03
CA TYR A 34 3.23 -4.14 10.75
C TYR A 34 3.22 -3.65 12.22
N ALA A 35 2.14 -3.00 12.67
CA ALA A 35 1.99 -2.54 14.06
C ALA A 35 1.88 -3.70 15.06
N GLU A 36 1.41 -4.85 14.62
CA GLU A 36 1.23 -6.04 15.45
C GLU A 36 2.46 -6.98 15.39
N PRO A 37 2.59 -7.92 16.35
CA PRO A 37 3.65 -8.92 16.33
C PRO A 37 3.69 -9.70 15.00
N PRO A 38 4.89 -10.04 14.50
CA PRO A 38 6.18 -10.02 15.19
C PRO A 38 6.97 -8.70 15.11
N TYR A 39 6.49 -7.72 14.34
CA TYR A 39 7.29 -6.56 13.97
C TYR A 39 7.17 -5.42 14.99
N ASN A 40 5.98 -5.17 15.56
CA ASN A 40 5.73 -4.06 16.49
C ASN A 40 6.26 -2.72 15.95
N TRP A 41 6.17 -2.50 14.64
CA TRP A 41 6.76 -1.33 14.00
C TRP A 41 5.91 -0.10 14.26
N GLY A 42 6.53 0.90 14.87
CA GLY A 42 5.93 2.20 15.16
C GLY A 42 6.16 3.25 14.05
N ASP A 43 5.85 4.50 14.38
CA ASP A 43 5.86 5.66 13.47
C ASP A 43 7.17 5.83 12.70
N GLU A 44 8.30 5.56 13.34
CA GLU A 44 9.64 5.65 12.76
C GLU A 44 9.84 4.74 11.53
N HIS A 45 9.21 3.57 11.52
CA HIS A 45 9.28 2.64 10.40
C HIS A 45 8.38 3.07 9.24
N VAL A 46 7.26 3.73 9.55
CA VAL A 46 6.35 4.30 8.55
C VAL A 46 7.01 5.46 7.81
N GLU A 47 7.76 6.31 8.52
CA GLU A 47 8.55 7.39 7.93
C GLU A 47 9.67 6.84 7.03
N PHE A 48 10.35 5.78 7.48
CA PHE A 48 11.37 5.12 6.67
C PHE A 48 10.78 4.50 5.39
N PHE A 49 9.62 3.86 5.51
CA PHE A 49 8.88 3.34 4.35
C PHE A 49 8.50 4.47 3.39
N ALA A 50 7.90 5.57 3.87
CA ALA A 50 7.50 6.69 3.02
C ALA A 50 8.70 7.30 2.27
N LYS A 51 9.83 7.47 2.95
CA LYS A 51 11.06 7.99 2.32
C LYS A 51 11.60 7.04 1.26
N ARG A 52 11.62 5.73 1.54
CA ARG A 52 12.10 4.72 0.59
C ARG A 52 11.16 4.60 -0.61
N PHE A 53 9.85 4.63 -0.36
CA PHE A 53 8.82 4.57 -1.40
C PHE A 53 8.96 5.76 -2.37
N GLU A 54 9.18 6.97 -1.85
CA GLU A 54 9.41 8.15 -2.70
C GLU A 54 10.65 7.99 -3.60
N GLN A 55 11.73 7.41 -3.08
CA GLN A 55 12.92 7.12 -3.87
C GLN A 55 12.66 6.05 -4.94
N GLN A 56 11.91 4.99 -4.61
CA GLN A 56 11.57 3.91 -5.53
C GLN A 56 10.64 4.40 -6.65
N ARG A 57 9.64 5.22 -6.31
CA ARG A 57 8.68 5.79 -7.24
C ARG A 57 9.33 6.62 -8.36
N GLN A 58 10.45 7.27 -8.06
CA GLN A 58 11.21 8.07 -9.02
C GLN A 58 12.17 7.23 -9.88
N ALA A 59 12.32 5.93 -9.62
CA ALA A 59 13.24 5.07 -10.36
C ALA A 59 12.72 4.81 -11.79
N PRO A 60 13.61 4.73 -12.80
CA PRO A 60 13.21 4.34 -14.15
C PRO A 60 12.55 2.96 -14.17
N GLY A 61 11.37 2.85 -14.80
CA GLY A 61 10.64 1.59 -14.90
C GLY A 61 9.83 1.21 -13.65
N PHE A 62 9.68 2.13 -12.69
CA PHE A 62 8.77 1.93 -11.56
C PHE A 62 7.33 1.72 -12.04
N ASP A 63 6.70 0.69 -11.51
CA ASP A 63 5.27 0.41 -11.64
C ASP A 63 4.80 -0.16 -10.30
N LEU A 64 3.59 0.23 -9.90
CA LEU A 64 3.00 -0.19 -8.64
C LEU A 64 1.64 -0.82 -8.93
N VAL A 65 1.45 -2.07 -8.49
CA VAL A 65 0.13 -2.69 -8.49
C VAL A 65 -0.51 -2.49 -7.13
N VAL A 66 -1.71 -1.93 -7.11
CA VAL A 66 -2.52 -1.75 -5.90
C VAL A 66 -3.79 -2.58 -5.99
N ALA A 67 -4.21 -3.16 -4.87
CA ALA A 67 -5.46 -3.87 -4.74
C ALA A 67 -6.49 -3.01 -4.01
N HIS A 68 -7.62 -2.74 -4.65
CA HIS A 68 -8.74 -1.99 -4.11
C HIS A 68 -9.92 -2.91 -3.82
N ALA A 69 -10.48 -2.81 -2.62
CA ALA A 69 -11.77 -3.39 -2.26
C ALA A 69 -12.80 -2.25 -2.08
N ALA A 70 -14.08 -2.58 -1.88
CA ALA A 70 -15.15 -1.58 -1.71
C ALA A 70 -14.89 -0.62 -0.54
N SER A 71 -14.08 -1.05 0.43
CA SER A 71 -13.62 -0.28 1.60
C SER A 71 -12.34 0.55 1.39
N GLY A 72 -11.62 0.41 0.27
CA GLY A 72 -10.39 1.16 -0.02
C GLY A 72 -9.20 0.30 -0.44
N LEU A 73 -7.98 0.81 -0.25
CA LEU A 73 -6.74 0.06 -0.54
C LEU A 73 -6.52 -1.06 0.48
N VAL A 74 -6.39 -2.30 0.02
CA VAL A 74 -6.30 -3.50 0.88
C VAL A 74 -4.99 -4.26 0.77
N GLY A 75 -4.11 -3.93 -0.17
CA GLY A 75 -2.83 -4.63 -0.32
C GLY A 75 -1.91 -4.09 -1.40
N LEU A 76 -0.63 -4.52 -1.32
CA LEU A 76 0.43 -4.28 -2.28
C LEU A 76 1.30 -5.56 -2.44
N PRO A 77 1.86 -5.82 -3.63
CA PRO A 77 2.77 -6.95 -3.81
C PRO A 77 4.10 -6.70 -3.09
N SER A 78 4.53 -7.65 -2.26
CA SER A 78 5.88 -7.67 -1.70
C SER A 78 6.84 -8.31 -2.71
N GLY A 79 7.53 -7.48 -3.50
CA GLY A 79 8.54 -7.91 -4.47
C GLY A 79 9.85 -7.16 -4.27
#